data_AF-A0A101NB20-F1
#
_entry.id   AF-A0A101NB20-F1
#
_cell.length_a   1.000
_cell.length_b   1.000
_cell.length_c   1.000
_cell.angle_alpha   90.00
_cell.angle_beta   90.00
_cell.angle_gamma   90.00
#
_symmetry.space_group_name_H-M   'P 1'
#
loop_
_entity.id
_entity.type
_entity.pdbx_description
1 polymer ?
#
loop_
_entity_poly.entity_id
_entity_poly.type
_entity_poly.pdbx_seq_one_letter_code
_entity_poly.pdbx_strand_id
1 'polypeptide(L)'
;VSPPAEHIQGSQWWTSYQPVSYKIAGRLGDATAFQNMVNTCHAAGVKVVVDTVVNHMSAGSGTGTGGSSYTKYTYPGLYSSADMDDCTATISDYTNRANVQNCELVGLADLDTGEEYVRATIAKYMNSLLGYGVDGFRIDAAKHIPAGDLANIKSRLSNSSVYWKQEVIYGSGEAVQPTEYTGNGDVQEFRYAYDLKRVFNNENLAYLKNYGEGWGYLSSSVAGVFVDNHDTERNGSTLNYKDGADYTLANVFMLAHPYGSPDINSGYEWSDTDAGPPNSGSVSACWQDGWKCQHAWPEILRMVAFRNATRGESLSNWWDNGGDAIAFGRGAKGYVAINHESSSLSRTYQTSLPAGTYCNVQNNTTVTVNSSGQFTATLGANTALAIYAGKSSC
;
A
#
# COMPACT_ATOMS: atom_id res chain seq x y z
N VAL A 1 5.91 -4.14 6.93
CA VAL A 1 5.68 -4.10 8.39
C VAL A 1 5.80 -2.67 8.86
N SER A 2 5.04 -2.27 9.89
CA SER A 2 5.12 -0.93 10.50
C SER A 2 6.55 -0.59 10.97
N PRO A 3 6.88 0.69 11.23
CA PRO A 3 8.22 1.09 11.62
C PRO A 3 8.74 0.30 12.84
N PRO A 4 9.87 -0.43 12.71
CA PRO A 4 10.43 -1.22 13.81
C PRO A 4 11.34 -0.39 14.73
N ALA A 5 11.75 0.80 14.29
CA ALA A 5 12.59 1.72 15.04
C ALA A 5 11.93 2.14 16.36
N GLU A 6 12.76 2.44 17.36
CA GLU A 6 12.33 3.05 18.61
C GLU A 6 11.63 4.37 18.31
N HIS A 7 10.46 4.53 18.89
CA HIS A 7 9.60 5.68 18.65
C HIS A 7 9.05 6.23 19.97
N ILE A 8 8.32 7.34 19.93
CA ILE A 8 7.73 7.91 21.14
C ILE A 8 6.73 6.94 21.79
N GLN A 9 6.55 7.07 23.11
CA GLN A 9 5.51 6.33 23.82
C GLN A 9 4.11 6.90 23.53
N GLY A 10 3.09 6.06 23.55
CA GLY A 10 1.70 6.43 23.35
C GLY A 10 0.88 5.27 22.83
N SER A 11 -0.43 5.28 23.02
CA SER A 11 -1.30 4.21 22.51
C SER A 11 -1.58 4.38 21.02
N GLN A 12 -1.59 5.62 20.52
CA GLN A 12 -1.93 5.99 19.14
C GLN A 12 -1.03 5.32 18.11
N TRP A 13 -1.60 4.97 16.95
CA TRP A 13 -0.87 4.26 15.90
C TRP A 13 0.29 5.10 15.33
N TRP A 14 0.05 6.41 15.17
CA TRP A 14 0.98 7.36 14.57
C TRP A 14 2.24 7.60 15.40
N THR A 15 2.26 7.18 16.66
CA THR A 15 3.48 7.24 17.49
C THR A 15 4.64 6.46 16.86
N SER A 16 4.36 5.41 16.06
CA SER A 16 5.37 4.64 15.33
C SER A 16 6.10 5.48 14.26
N TYR A 17 5.50 6.59 13.84
CA TYR A 17 6.04 7.54 12.85
C TYR A 17 6.75 8.72 13.51
N GLN A 18 7.09 8.63 14.80
CA GLN A 18 7.90 9.62 15.49
C GLN A 18 9.14 8.95 16.08
N PRO A 19 10.19 8.73 15.26
CA PRO A 19 11.40 8.04 15.69
C PRO A 19 12.12 8.80 16.80
N VAL A 20 12.69 8.04 17.73
CA VAL A 20 13.54 8.54 18.82
C VAL A 20 14.97 8.01 18.66
N SER A 21 15.11 6.77 18.20
CA SER A 21 16.40 6.20 17.80
C SER A 21 16.20 5.11 16.76
N TYR A 22 17.30 4.61 16.18
CA TYR A 22 17.26 3.49 15.22
C TYR A 22 17.40 2.11 15.87
N LYS A 23 17.25 1.98 17.19
CA LYS A 23 17.13 0.67 17.85
C LYS A 23 15.85 -0.02 17.39
N ILE A 24 15.87 -1.34 17.18
CA ILE A 24 14.63 -2.11 16.99
C ILE A 24 14.00 -2.35 18.36
N ALA A 25 13.06 -1.46 18.71
CA ALA A 25 12.40 -1.45 20.00
C ALA A 25 11.02 -0.77 19.93
N GLY A 26 10.29 -0.98 18.83
CA GLY A 26 8.93 -0.48 18.66
C GLY A 26 7.90 -1.28 19.47
N ARG A 27 6.64 -0.85 19.44
CA ARG A 27 5.53 -1.55 20.12
C ARG A 27 5.35 -3.02 19.73
N LEU A 28 5.87 -3.43 18.57
CA LEU A 28 5.68 -4.76 17.98
C LEU A 28 6.74 -5.79 18.40
N GLY A 29 7.74 -5.39 19.19
CA GLY A 29 8.76 -6.29 19.71
C GLY A 29 10.18 -5.74 19.60
N ASP A 30 11.12 -6.51 20.12
CA ASP A 30 12.55 -6.21 20.10
C ASP A 30 13.25 -6.76 18.84
N ALA A 31 14.56 -6.53 18.75
CA ALA A 31 15.41 -7.04 17.68
C ALA A 31 15.35 -8.57 17.51
N THR A 32 15.18 -9.32 18.61
CA THR A 32 15.09 -10.80 18.56
C THR A 32 13.77 -11.23 17.92
N ALA A 33 12.65 -10.64 18.36
CA ALA A 33 11.35 -10.88 17.77
C ALA A 33 11.32 -10.50 16.29
N PHE A 34 11.94 -9.36 15.93
CA PHE A 34 12.06 -8.92 14.54
C PHE A 34 12.88 -9.90 13.68
N GLN A 35 14.05 -10.34 14.14
CA GLN A 35 14.85 -11.34 13.42
C GLN A 35 14.09 -12.67 13.23
N ASN A 36 13.39 -13.12 14.27
CA ASN A 36 12.58 -14.33 14.21
C ASN A 36 11.43 -14.21 13.22
N MET A 37 10.76 -13.05 13.16
CA MET A 37 9.73 -12.75 12.17
C MET A 37 10.31 -12.83 10.75
N VAL A 38 11.44 -12.17 10.48
CA VAL A 38 12.08 -12.21 9.15
C VAL A 38 12.42 -13.65 8.75
N ASN A 39 13.09 -14.40 9.62
CA ASN A 39 13.47 -15.79 9.36
C ASN A 39 12.25 -16.70 9.10
N THR A 40 11.17 -16.51 9.87
CA THR A 40 9.94 -17.30 9.72
C THR A 40 9.23 -16.98 8.40
N CYS A 41 9.12 -15.69 8.05
CA CYS A 41 8.56 -15.26 6.76
C CYS A 41 9.36 -15.85 5.59
N HIS A 42 10.69 -15.77 5.63
CA HIS A 42 11.56 -16.34 4.60
C HIS A 42 11.43 -17.86 4.47
N ALA A 43 11.33 -18.58 5.59
CA ALA A 43 11.09 -20.03 5.57
C ALA A 43 9.75 -20.40 4.91
N ALA A 44 8.76 -19.49 4.95
CA ALA A 44 7.49 -19.62 4.26
C ALA A 44 7.49 -19.07 2.82
N GLY A 45 8.63 -18.57 2.32
CA GLY A 45 8.75 -17.96 0.99
C GLY A 45 8.17 -16.55 0.88
N VAL A 46 7.95 -15.86 2.01
CA VAL A 46 7.39 -14.52 2.08
C VAL A 46 8.49 -13.51 2.39
N LYS A 47 8.63 -12.48 1.54
CA LYS A 47 9.59 -11.39 1.72
C LYS A 47 9.08 -10.33 2.70
N VAL A 48 9.99 -9.59 3.33
CA VAL A 48 9.68 -8.55 4.31
C VAL A 48 10.11 -7.18 3.81
N VAL A 49 9.13 -6.28 3.65
CA VAL A 49 9.36 -4.85 3.36
C VAL A 49 9.11 -4.04 4.64
N VAL A 50 10.06 -3.20 5.04
CA VAL A 50 10.00 -2.39 6.26
C VAL A 50 9.57 -0.96 5.95
N ASP A 51 8.60 -0.44 6.70
CA ASP A 51 8.28 0.98 6.71
C ASP A 51 9.39 1.75 7.43
N THR A 52 9.99 2.72 6.75
CA THR A 52 11.25 3.36 7.15
C THR A 52 11.06 4.87 7.18
N VAL A 53 11.05 5.43 8.39
CA VAL A 53 10.91 6.87 8.64
C VAL A 53 12.29 7.50 8.65
N VAL A 54 12.59 8.26 7.59
CA VAL A 54 13.91 8.83 7.34
C VAL A 54 13.90 10.32 7.03
N ASN A 55 12.71 10.93 6.96
CA ASN A 55 12.55 12.38 6.77
C ASN A 55 12.78 13.15 8.07
N HIS A 56 12.22 12.66 9.16
CA HIS A 56 12.10 13.41 10.41
C HIS A 56 12.36 12.53 11.62
N MET A 57 12.50 13.19 12.77
CA MET A 57 12.49 12.60 14.10
C MET A 57 11.27 13.12 14.90
N SER A 58 11.09 12.62 16.12
CA SER A 58 9.92 12.95 16.95
C SER A 58 9.76 14.43 17.28
N ALA A 59 8.52 14.88 17.46
CA ALA A 59 8.25 16.17 18.08
C ALA A 59 8.34 16.08 19.62
N GLY A 60 8.39 17.24 20.30
CA GLY A 60 8.30 17.30 21.76
C GLY A 60 9.53 16.72 22.50
N SER A 61 9.34 16.14 23.67
CA SER A 61 10.43 15.58 24.49
C SER A 61 9.94 14.43 25.35
N GLY A 62 10.81 13.47 25.65
CA GLY A 62 10.45 12.35 26.52
C GLY A 62 11.44 11.19 26.46
N THR A 63 10.90 9.99 26.62
CA THR A 63 11.65 8.73 26.50
C THR A 63 10.96 7.85 25.46
N GLY A 64 11.74 7.28 24.55
CA GLY A 64 11.24 6.35 23.54
C GLY A 64 10.87 4.99 24.13
N THR A 65 10.24 4.15 23.32
CA THR A 65 9.86 2.77 23.67
C THR A 65 11.06 1.86 23.97
N GLY A 66 12.26 2.22 23.51
CA GLY A 66 13.53 1.53 23.74
C GLY A 66 14.42 2.17 24.82
N GLY A 67 13.86 3.10 25.60
CA GLY A 67 14.51 3.74 26.74
C GLY A 67 15.44 4.91 26.42
N SER A 68 15.56 5.33 25.16
CA SER A 68 16.37 6.50 24.79
C SER A 68 15.63 7.79 25.14
N SER A 69 16.29 8.73 25.81
CA SER A 69 15.75 10.07 26.03
C SER A 69 15.83 10.91 24.76
N TYR A 70 14.93 11.87 24.60
CA TYR A 70 14.98 12.84 23.51
C TYR A 70 14.37 14.19 23.92
N THR A 71 14.80 15.23 23.25
CA THR A 71 14.09 16.50 23.12
C THR A 71 14.10 16.84 21.64
N LYS A 72 13.10 17.56 21.15
CA LYS A 72 13.03 17.96 19.74
C LYS A 72 14.35 18.59 19.32
N TYR A 73 14.91 18.12 18.20
CA TYR A 73 16.25 18.47 17.69
C TYR A 73 17.45 17.94 18.51
N THR A 74 17.26 17.08 19.51
CA THR A 74 18.35 16.49 20.30
C THR A 74 18.03 15.04 20.66
N TYR A 75 18.73 14.14 20.00
CA TYR A 75 18.62 12.68 20.10
C TYR A 75 19.99 12.14 20.50
N PRO A 76 20.31 12.07 21.81
CA PRO A 76 21.66 11.79 22.30
C PRO A 76 22.32 10.57 21.66
N GLY A 77 23.50 10.78 21.06
CA GLY A 77 24.27 9.74 20.37
C GLY A 77 23.79 9.41 18.96
N LEU A 78 22.80 10.14 18.44
CA LEU A 78 22.27 9.97 17.08
C LEU A 78 22.28 11.28 16.29
N TYR A 79 21.49 12.27 16.72
CA TYR A 79 21.35 13.58 16.05
C TYR A 79 21.27 14.72 17.06
N SER A 80 21.65 15.91 16.60
CA SER A 80 21.64 17.19 17.29
C SER A 80 20.92 18.23 16.43
N SER A 81 20.85 19.48 16.91
CA SER A 81 20.16 20.55 16.17
C SER A 81 20.88 20.95 14.90
N ALA A 82 22.17 20.63 14.76
CA ALA A 82 22.93 20.89 13.55
C ALA A 82 22.60 19.90 12.42
N ASP A 83 21.96 18.77 12.75
CA ASP A 83 21.58 17.71 11.82
C ASP A 83 20.12 17.86 11.34
N MET A 84 19.49 19.01 11.63
CA MET A 84 18.10 19.33 11.32
C MET A 84 18.07 20.51 10.36
N ASP A 85 17.05 20.59 9.51
CA ASP A 85 16.84 21.75 8.65
C ASP A 85 16.53 23.02 9.46
N ASP A 86 16.96 24.17 8.95
CA ASP A 86 16.82 25.48 9.62
C ASP A 86 15.35 25.95 9.74
N CYS A 87 14.46 25.50 8.85
CA CYS A 87 13.07 25.96 8.85
C CYS A 87 12.22 25.16 9.86
N THR A 88 12.20 25.60 11.11
CA THR A 88 11.39 24.98 12.16
C THR A 88 9.90 25.35 12.13
N ALA A 89 9.40 25.88 11.01
CA ALA A 89 7.99 26.22 10.86
C ALA A 89 7.22 25.03 10.28
N THR A 90 5.93 24.92 10.57
CA THR A 90 5.11 23.89 9.94
C THR A 90 4.92 24.19 8.45
N ILE A 91 5.03 23.15 7.61
CA ILE A 91 4.73 23.23 6.17
C ILE A 91 3.34 23.85 5.98
N SER A 92 3.25 24.87 5.15
CA SER A 92 2.01 25.63 4.90
C SER A 92 1.77 25.98 3.44
N ASP A 93 2.75 25.77 2.56
CA ASP A 93 2.63 26.06 1.13
C ASP A 93 3.22 24.92 0.28
N TYR A 94 2.34 24.03 -0.19
CA TYR A 94 2.72 22.92 -1.07
C TYR A 94 3.10 23.35 -2.50
N THR A 95 2.93 24.64 -2.86
CA THR A 95 3.42 25.21 -4.13
C THR A 95 4.85 25.73 -4.01
N ASN A 96 5.44 25.71 -2.81
CA ASN A 96 6.82 26.08 -2.55
C ASN A 96 7.64 24.84 -2.16
N ARG A 97 8.51 24.38 -3.07
CA ARG A 97 9.38 23.21 -2.86
C ARG A 97 10.22 23.29 -1.58
N ALA A 98 10.86 24.44 -1.34
CA ALA A 98 11.70 24.60 -0.16
C ALA A 98 10.88 24.55 1.13
N ASN A 99 9.63 25.01 1.10
CA ASN A 99 8.73 24.84 2.24
C ASN A 99 8.34 23.38 2.43
N VAL A 100 8.09 22.62 1.36
CA VAL A 100 7.71 21.21 1.43
C VAL A 100 8.85 20.30 1.91
N GLN A 101 10.09 20.61 1.54
CA GLN A 101 11.24 19.70 1.68
C GLN A 101 12.24 20.07 2.77
N ASN A 102 12.08 21.25 3.41
CA ASN A 102 13.02 21.72 4.44
C ASN A 102 12.30 22.27 5.68
N CYS A 103 10.96 22.29 5.69
CA CYS A 103 10.18 22.73 6.85
C CYS A 103 9.41 21.55 7.44
N GLU A 104 8.94 21.72 8.67
CA GLU A 104 8.44 20.60 9.47
C GLU A 104 7.05 20.11 9.06
N LEU A 105 6.96 18.85 8.66
CA LEU A 105 5.68 18.16 8.50
C LEU A 105 5.00 18.04 9.87
N VAL A 106 3.90 18.78 10.09
CA VAL A 106 3.12 18.82 11.35
C VAL A 106 3.96 18.99 12.63
N GLY A 107 5.09 19.69 12.53
CA GLY A 107 5.96 19.97 13.67
C GLY A 107 6.93 18.84 14.05
N LEU A 108 7.10 17.84 13.18
CA LEU A 108 8.13 16.80 13.30
C LEU A 108 9.49 17.38 12.96
N ALA A 109 10.54 16.99 13.69
CA ALA A 109 11.88 17.56 13.54
C ALA A 109 12.49 17.10 12.21
N ASP A 110 12.58 18.00 11.23
CA ASP A 110 12.99 17.72 9.86
C ASP A 110 14.51 17.53 9.79
N LEU A 111 14.97 16.37 9.30
CA LEU A 111 16.40 16.06 9.20
C LEU A 111 17.00 16.76 7.96
N ASP A 112 18.18 17.37 8.10
CA ASP A 112 18.92 17.91 6.94
C ASP A 112 19.49 16.73 6.12
N THR A 113 18.65 16.17 5.26
CA THR A 113 19.03 15.06 4.38
C THR A 113 20.03 15.45 3.29
N GLY A 114 20.37 16.75 3.19
CA GLY A 114 21.47 17.27 2.39
C GLY A 114 22.85 16.98 3.01
N GLU A 115 22.91 16.82 4.33
CA GLU A 115 24.15 16.65 5.10
C GLU A 115 24.75 15.25 4.94
N GLU A 116 26.08 15.18 4.85
CA GLU A 116 26.82 13.92 4.78
C GLU A 116 26.58 13.02 5.99
N TYR A 117 26.58 13.59 7.20
CA TYR A 117 26.40 12.82 8.43
C TYR A 117 24.99 12.20 8.50
N VAL A 118 23.95 12.97 8.18
CA VAL A 118 22.56 12.50 8.14
C VAL A 118 22.38 11.36 7.13
N ARG A 119 22.84 11.55 5.88
CA ARG A 119 22.76 10.51 4.84
C ARG A 119 23.50 9.23 5.23
N ALA A 120 24.71 9.36 5.78
CA ALA A 120 25.49 8.22 6.24
C ALA A 120 24.81 7.47 7.39
N THR A 121 24.19 8.21 8.32
CA THR A 121 23.51 7.65 9.49
C THR A 121 22.23 6.91 9.06
N ILE A 122 21.41 7.49 8.18
CA ILE A 122 20.23 6.82 7.60
C ILE A 122 20.66 5.56 6.85
N ALA A 123 21.67 5.64 5.98
CA ALA A 123 22.15 4.48 5.24
C ALA A 123 22.67 3.37 6.17
N LYS A 124 23.35 3.73 7.27
CA LYS A 124 23.80 2.77 8.29
C LYS A 124 22.62 2.08 8.96
N TYR A 125 21.55 2.81 9.30
CA TYR A 125 20.32 2.22 9.84
C TYR A 125 19.68 1.25 8.86
N MET A 126 19.47 1.66 7.61
CA MET A 126 18.89 0.80 6.57
C MET A 126 19.77 -0.43 6.31
N ASN A 127 21.09 -0.29 6.32
CA ASN A 127 22.03 -1.42 6.21
C ASN A 127 21.93 -2.39 7.39
N SER A 128 21.64 -1.89 8.60
CA SER A 128 21.38 -2.77 9.75
C SER A 128 20.14 -3.62 9.52
N LEU A 129 19.06 -3.04 8.97
CA LEU A 129 17.84 -3.76 8.61
C LEU A 129 18.09 -4.79 7.50
N LEU A 130 18.91 -4.47 6.49
CA LEU A 130 19.36 -5.45 5.50
C LEU A 130 20.13 -6.60 6.16
N GLY A 131 20.93 -6.32 7.20
CA GLY A 131 21.61 -7.33 8.01
C GLY A 131 20.68 -8.30 8.73
N TYR A 132 19.45 -7.88 9.07
CA TYR A 132 18.40 -8.76 9.60
C TYR A 132 17.71 -9.61 8.51
N GLY A 133 17.99 -9.35 7.22
CA GLY A 133 17.38 -10.05 6.08
C GLY A 133 16.19 -9.30 5.44
N VAL A 134 16.02 -8.00 5.70
CA VAL A 134 14.95 -7.21 5.06
C VAL A 134 15.12 -7.16 3.54
N ASP A 135 14.02 -7.34 2.81
CA ASP A 135 13.99 -7.43 1.33
C ASP A 135 13.66 -6.11 0.63
N GLY A 136 13.21 -5.11 1.38
CA GLY A 136 12.79 -3.83 0.83
C GLY A 136 12.37 -2.81 1.86
N PHE A 137 12.19 -1.59 1.40
CA PHE A 137 11.79 -0.45 2.21
C PHE A 137 10.60 0.27 1.61
N ARG A 138 9.59 0.57 2.44
CA ARG A 138 8.65 1.65 2.17
C ARG A 138 9.25 2.92 2.78
N ILE A 139 9.49 3.94 1.96
CA ILE A 139 10.07 5.20 2.40
C ILE A 139 8.92 6.14 2.75
N ASP A 140 8.78 6.38 4.06
CA ASP A 140 7.79 7.30 4.62
C ASP A 140 8.09 8.73 4.22
N ALA A 141 7.03 9.54 4.02
CA ALA A 141 7.12 10.97 3.79
C ALA A 141 8.11 11.36 2.66
N ALA A 142 8.32 10.52 1.65
CA ALA A 142 9.37 10.71 0.65
C ALA A 142 9.24 12.02 -0.13
N LYS A 143 8.01 12.57 -0.29
CA LYS A 143 7.78 13.92 -0.86
C LYS A 143 8.61 15.02 -0.17
N HIS A 144 8.77 14.88 1.14
CA HIS A 144 9.42 15.85 2.01
C HIS A 144 10.95 15.74 1.97
N ILE A 145 11.49 14.77 1.22
CA ILE A 145 12.94 14.61 1.02
C ILE A 145 13.26 14.91 -0.44
N PRO A 146 14.31 15.70 -0.77
CA PRO A 146 14.76 15.83 -2.14
C PRO A 146 15.07 14.48 -2.79
N ALA A 147 14.57 14.22 -4.00
CA ALA A 147 14.75 12.94 -4.67
C ALA A 147 16.23 12.54 -4.86
N GLY A 148 17.12 13.54 -5.01
CA GLY A 148 18.57 13.33 -5.09
C GLY A 148 19.19 12.83 -3.77
N ASP A 149 18.62 13.21 -2.63
CA ASP A 149 19.13 12.83 -1.31
C ASP A 149 18.75 11.38 -1.00
N LEU A 150 17.51 11.01 -1.36
CA LEU A 150 17.07 9.62 -1.38
C LEU A 150 17.93 8.75 -2.30
N ALA A 151 18.26 9.22 -3.50
CA ALA A 151 19.15 8.52 -4.42
C ALA A 151 20.54 8.31 -3.81
N ASN A 152 21.07 9.34 -3.13
CA ASN A 152 22.35 9.29 -2.44
C ASN A 152 22.33 8.25 -1.30
N ILE A 153 21.32 8.29 -0.42
CA ILE A 153 21.12 7.32 0.66
C ILE A 153 21.03 5.89 0.09
N LYS A 154 20.22 5.69 -0.97
CA LYS A 154 20.07 4.38 -1.62
C LYS A 154 21.38 3.84 -2.16
N SER A 155 22.23 4.70 -2.73
CA SER A 155 23.53 4.30 -3.28
C SER A 155 24.53 3.80 -2.22
N ARG A 156 24.32 4.15 -0.95
CA ARG A 156 25.14 3.74 0.20
C ARG A 156 24.71 2.42 0.83
N LEU A 157 23.61 1.83 0.36
CA LEU A 157 23.14 0.55 0.85
C LEU A 157 24.06 -0.59 0.36
N SER A 158 24.27 -1.58 1.20
CA SER A 158 25.00 -2.82 0.86
C SER A 158 24.35 -3.57 -0.30
N ASN A 159 23.04 -3.38 -0.48
CA ASN A 159 22.29 -3.73 -1.68
C ASN A 159 21.52 -2.51 -2.19
N SER A 160 22.13 -1.72 -3.07
CA SER A 160 21.49 -0.55 -3.71
C SER A 160 20.37 -0.92 -4.70
N SER A 161 20.23 -2.20 -5.06
CA SER A 161 19.12 -2.72 -5.89
C SER A 161 17.94 -3.22 -5.07
N VAL A 162 17.98 -3.09 -3.74
CA VAL A 162 16.88 -3.49 -2.85
C VAL A 162 15.59 -2.75 -3.22
N TYR A 163 14.46 -3.45 -3.10
CA TYR A 163 13.14 -2.91 -3.45
C TYR A 163 12.80 -1.68 -2.61
N TRP A 164 12.44 -0.59 -3.27
CA TRP A 164 11.98 0.65 -2.64
C TRP A 164 10.58 0.97 -3.15
N LYS A 165 9.69 1.34 -2.25
CA LYS A 165 8.39 1.94 -2.54
C LYS A 165 8.28 3.25 -1.78
N GLN A 166 8.06 4.36 -2.47
CA GLN A 166 8.14 5.70 -1.89
C GLN A 166 6.75 6.32 -1.72
N GLU A 167 6.49 6.91 -0.56
CA GLU A 167 5.28 7.68 -0.33
C GLU A 167 5.43 9.10 -0.89
N VAL A 168 4.84 9.35 -2.05
CA VAL A 168 4.77 10.69 -2.64
C VAL A 168 3.33 10.94 -3.06
N ILE A 169 2.56 11.56 -2.18
CA ILE A 169 1.14 11.85 -2.45
C ILE A 169 1.05 12.86 -3.61
N TYR A 170 0.31 12.56 -4.68
CA TYR A 170 0.11 13.55 -5.73
C TYR A 170 -0.78 14.70 -5.23
N GLY A 171 -0.40 15.94 -5.53
CA GLY A 171 -1.27 17.11 -5.40
C GLY A 171 -1.22 17.98 -6.65
N SER A 172 -2.40 18.38 -7.14
CA SER A 172 -2.52 19.20 -8.34
C SER A 172 -1.92 20.58 -8.12
N GLY A 173 -0.94 20.97 -8.93
CA GLY A 173 -0.26 22.26 -8.84
C GLY A 173 0.78 22.34 -7.71
N GLU A 174 1.02 21.26 -6.98
CA GLU A 174 2.09 21.21 -5.97
C GLU A 174 3.48 21.18 -6.63
N ALA A 175 4.48 21.72 -5.93
CA ALA A 175 5.83 21.89 -6.47
C ALA A 175 6.64 20.59 -6.56
N VAL A 176 6.24 19.56 -5.81
CA VAL A 176 6.91 18.25 -5.74
C VAL A 176 5.96 17.18 -6.27
N GLN A 177 6.38 16.46 -7.30
CA GLN A 177 5.55 15.52 -8.05
C GLN A 177 6.07 14.07 -7.93
N PRO A 178 5.18 13.06 -7.91
CA PRO A 178 5.56 11.64 -7.80
C PRO A 178 6.56 11.17 -8.86
N THR A 179 6.49 11.71 -10.07
CA THR A 179 7.35 11.35 -11.20
C THR A 179 8.83 11.57 -10.92
N GLU A 180 9.18 12.54 -10.06
CA GLU A 180 10.56 12.85 -9.67
C GLU A 180 11.25 11.68 -8.95
N TYR A 181 10.48 10.79 -8.33
CA TYR A 181 10.99 9.73 -7.44
C TYR A 181 11.08 8.36 -8.14
N THR A 182 10.57 8.25 -9.36
CA THR A 182 10.53 6.98 -10.12
C THR A 182 11.90 6.41 -10.44
N GLY A 183 12.96 7.24 -10.45
CA GLY A 183 14.34 6.79 -10.59
C GLY A 183 14.89 6.03 -9.37
N ASN A 184 14.27 6.23 -8.20
CA ASN A 184 14.69 5.61 -6.95
C ASN A 184 13.94 4.31 -6.63
N GLY A 185 12.88 3.97 -7.37
CA GLY A 185 12.05 2.79 -7.13
C GLY A 185 10.59 3.08 -7.41
N ASP A 186 9.72 2.18 -6.92
CA ASP A 186 8.28 2.33 -7.07
C ASP A 186 7.79 3.53 -6.25
N VAL A 187 6.68 4.13 -6.68
CA VAL A 187 6.03 5.26 -6.01
C VAL A 187 4.56 4.91 -5.79
N GLN A 188 4.04 5.24 -4.61
CA GLN A 188 2.63 5.03 -4.28
C GLN A 188 1.75 5.98 -5.11
N GLU A 189 0.89 5.42 -5.96
CA GLU A 189 -0.03 6.17 -6.81
C GLU A 189 -1.35 6.42 -6.07
N PHE A 190 -1.37 7.45 -5.22
CA PHE A 190 -2.54 7.79 -4.41
C PHE A 190 -3.80 8.13 -5.22
N ARG A 191 -3.64 8.68 -6.44
CA ARG A 191 -4.78 8.96 -7.33
C ARG A 191 -5.57 7.70 -7.64
N TYR A 192 -4.89 6.55 -7.77
CA TYR A 192 -5.55 5.26 -7.96
C TYR A 192 -6.57 4.95 -6.86
N ALA A 193 -6.29 5.28 -5.60
CA ALA A 193 -7.19 4.96 -4.50
C ALA A 193 -8.34 6.00 -4.41
N TYR A 194 -8.02 7.29 -4.60
CA TYR A 194 -9.00 8.38 -4.55
C TYR A 194 -10.04 8.29 -5.65
N ASP A 195 -9.58 8.03 -6.88
CA ASP A 195 -10.47 7.92 -8.03
C ASP A 195 -11.27 6.63 -8.03
N LEU A 196 -10.71 5.53 -7.48
CA LEU A 196 -11.47 4.30 -7.30
C LEU A 196 -12.63 4.50 -6.32
N LYS A 197 -12.39 5.20 -5.19
CA LYS A 197 -13.47 5.61 -4.28
C LYS A 197 -14.51 6.47 -5.00
N ARG A 198 -14.07 7.49 -5.74
CA ARG A 198 -14.98 8.38 -6.48
C ARG A 198 -15.87 7.59 -7.42
N VAL A 199 -15.29 6.66 -8.18
CA VAL A 199 -16.01 5.82 -9.14
C VAL A 199 -17.02 4.92 -8.44
N PHE A 200 -16.62 4.17 -7.40
CA PHE A 200 -17.53 3.27 -6.69
C PHE A 200 -18.66 3.98 -5.95
N ASN A 201 -18.45 5.23 -5.49
CA ASN A 201 -19.46 5.93 -4.69
C ASN A 201 -20.38 6.84 -5.51
N ASN A 202 -19.89 7.42 -6.61
CA ASN A 202 -20.56 8.55 -7.25
C ASN A 202 -20.58 8.50 -8.79
N GLU A 203 -19.96 7.51 -9.42
CA GLU A 203 -19.89 7.40 -10.88
C GLU A 203 -20.13 5.97 -11.34
N ASN A 204 -19.70 5.65 -12.56
CA ASN A 204 -19.97 4.37 -13.21
C ASN A 204 -18.70 3.54 -13.32
N LEU A 205 -18.75 2.26 -12.96
CA LEU A 205 -17.64 1.32 -13.17
C LEU A 205 -17.18 1.23 -14.64
N ALA A 206 -18.09 1.51 -15.60
CA ALA A 206 -17.77 1.58 -17.02
C ALA A 206 -16.60 2.52 -17.37
N TYR A 207 -16.33 3.54 -16.55
CA TYR A 207 -15.21 4.49 -16.77
C TYR A 207 -13.84 3.85 -16.57
N LEU A 208 -13.76 2.70 -15.89
CA LEU A 208 -12.51 2.04 -15.53
C LEU A 208 -11.84 1.29 -16.71
N LYS A 209 -12.39 1.37 -17.93
CA LYS A 209 -11.88 0.65 -19.12
C LYS A 209 -10.41 0.94 -19.43
N ASN A 210 -9.96 2.17 -19.19
CA ASN A 210 -8.59 2.64 -19.41
C ASN A 210 -7.91 3.11 -18.10
N TYR A 211 -8.36 2.60 -16.95
CA TYR A 211 -7.87 2.99 -15.63
C TYR A 211 -6.35 2.78 -15.50
N GLY A 212 -5.65 3.66 -14.79
CA GLY A 212 -4.19 3.65 -14.71
C GLY A 212 -3.55 4.71 -15.62
N GLU A 213 -2.60 4.31 -16.47
CA GLU A 213 -1.87 5.23 -17.36
C GLU A 213 -2.80 6.07 -18.26
N GLY A 214 -3.93 5.51 -18.68
CA GLY A 214 -4.93 6.22 -19.50
C GLY A 214 -5.61 7.39 -18.77
N TRP A 215 -5.49 7.46 -17.45
CA TRP A 215 -5.98 8.56 -16.61
C TRP A 215 -4.85 9.52 -16.19
N GLY A 216 -3.64 9.37 -16.77
CA GLY A 216 -2.48 10.21 -16.48
C GLY A 216 -1.75 9.80 -15.19
N TYR A 217 -1.96 8.57 -14.71
CA TYR A 217 -1.21 8.04 -13.58
C TYR A 217 0.23 7.69 -13.98
N LEU A 218 1.06 7.35 -12.99
CA LEU A 218 2.40 6.81 -13.21
C LEU A 218 2.39 5.61 -14.16
N SER A 219 3.55 5.28 -14.73
CA SER A 219 3.65 4.04 -15.48
C SER A 219 3.36 2.84 -14.57
N SER A 220 2.63 1.86 -15.10
CA SER A 220 2.30 0.63 -14.38
C SER A 220 3.54 -0.11 -13.85
N SER A 221 4.71 0.09 -14.47
CA SER A 221 5.96 -0.58 -14.10
C SER A 221 6.60 -0.06 -12.81
N VAL A 222 6.18 1.12 -12.33
CA VAL A 222 6.75 1.81 -11.15
C VAL A 222 5.68 2.31 -10.17
N ALA A 223 4.42 1.88 -10.35
CA ALA A 223 3.30 2.31 -9.53
C ALA A 223 2.96 1.27 -8.45
N GLY A 224 3.05 1.66 -7.19
CA GLY A 224 2.41 0.94 -6.07
C GLY A 224 0.96 1.39 -5.93
N VAL A 225 0.01 0.47 -5.97
CA VAL A 225 -1.44 0.78 -5.93
C VAL A 225 -2.12 0.10 -4.77
N PHE A 226 -3.23 0.67 -4.31
CA PHE A 226 -4.00 0.16 -3.18
C PHE A 226 -5.44 0.67 -3.29
N VAL A 227 -6.37 -0.03 -2.63
CA VAL A 227 -7.73 0.49 -2.41
C VAL A 227 -7.72 1.52 -1.27
N ASP A 228 -6.91 1.25 -0.26
CA ASP A 228 -6.77 2.03 0.95
C ASP A 228 -5.37 1.82 1.56
N ASN A 229 -4.92 2.79 2.36
CA ASN A 229 -3.74 2.62 3.21
C ASN A 229 -4.09 3.06 4.65
N HIS A 230 -3.12 2.95 5.54
CA HIS A 230 -3.33 3.24 6.96
C HIS A 230 -3.69 4.72 7.25
N ASP A 231 -3.27 5.68 6.42
CA ASP A 231 -3.66 7.09 6.58
C ASP A 231 -5.04 7.37 5.99
N THR A 232 -5.21 7.04 4.71
CA THR A 232 -6.33 7.50 3.90
C THR A 232 -7.63 6.78 4.23
N GLU A 233 -7.54 5.56 4.78
CA GLU A 233 -8.71 4.84 5.30
C GLU A 233 -9.35 5.56 6.49
N ARG A 234 -8.53 6.30 7.27
CA ARG A 234 -8.92 6.98 8.51
C ARG A 234 -9.38 8.42 8.26
N ASN A 235 -8.76 9.13 7.32
CA ASN A 235 -9.13 10.50 6.99
C ASN A 235 -10.28 10.63 5.96
N GLY A 236 -10.78 9.49 5.45
CA GLY A 236 -11.91 9.45 4.52
C GLY A 236 -11.56 9.77 3.07
N SER A 237 -10.28 9.82 2.69
CA SER A 237 -9.87 10.05 1.30
C SER A 237 -10.00 8.81 0.41
N THR A 238 -9.94 7.61 0.99
CA THR A 238 -10.13 6.33 0.28
C THR A 238 -11.32 5.55 0.81
N LEU A 239 -11.63 4.42 0.17
CA LEU A 239 -12.49 3.40 0.76
C LEU A 239 -11.81 2.80 2.00
N ASN A 240 -12.55 2.04 2.79
CA ASN A 240 -12.05 1.25 3.91
C ASN A 240 -12.97 0.05 4.19
N TYR A 241 -12.60 -0.76 5.18
CA TYR A 241 -13.32 -1.99 5.53
C TYR A 241 -14.81 -1.78 5.91
N LYS A 242 -15.23 -0.54 6.22
CA LYS A 242 -16.61 -0.18 6.60
C LYS A 242 -17.51 0.04 5.37
N ASP A 243 -16.95 0.14 4.17
CA ASP A 243 -17.70 0.44 2.93
C ASP A 243 -18.33 -0.81 2.26
N GLY A 244 -18.38 -1.94 2.97
CA GLY A 244 -19.13 -3.12 2.53
C GLY A 244 -18.72 -3.63 1.14
N ALA A 245 -19.68 -3.68 0.22
CA ALA A 245 -19.45 -4.19 -1.14
C ALA A 245 -18.52 -3.31 -1.97
N ASP A 246 -18.54 -2.00 -1.76
CA ASP A 246 -17.70 -1.05 -2.50
C ASP A 246 -16.22 -1.42 -2.26
N TYR A 247 -15.87 -1.70 -1.00
CA TYR A 247 -14.53 -2.12 -0.61
C TYR A 247 -14.10 -3.47 -1.20
N THR A 248 -14.97 -4.49 -1.13
CA THR A 248 -14.63 -5.83 -1.60
C THR A 248 -14.53 -5.87 -3.13
N LEU A 249 -15.46 -5.22 -3.84
CA LEU A 249 -15.45 -5.16 -5.30
C LEU A 249 -14.33 -4.27 -5.85
N ALA A 250 -13.97 -3.19 -5.16
CA ALA A 250 -12.78 -2.40 -5.49
C ALA A 250 -11.49 -3.23 -5.39
N ASN A 251 -11.37 -4.09 -4.37
CA ASN A 251 -10.25 -5.02 -4.25
C ASN A 251 -10.26 -6.11 -5.35
N VAL A 252 -11.44 -6.65 -5.69
CA VAL A 252 -11.60 -7.58 -6.82
C VAL A 252 -11.12 -6.93 -8.11
N PHE A 253 -11.55 -5.70 -8.39
CA PHE A 253 -11.12 -4.93 -9.55
C PHE A 253 -9.60 -4.70 -9.53
N MET A 254 -9.04 -4.19 -8.45
CA MET A 254 -7.60 -3.92 -8.32
C MET A 254 -6.75 -5.16 -8.59
N LEU A 255 -7.13 -6.30 -8.02
CA LEU A 255 -6.38 -7.54 -8.18
C LEU A 255 -6.54 -8.13 -9.59
N ALA A 256 -7.70 -7.94 -10.23
CA ALA A 256 -7.95 -8.38 -11.61
C ALA A 256 -7.31 -7.49 -12.67
N HIS A 257 -7.23 -6.18 -12.43
CA HIS A 257 -6.78 -5.17 -13.39
C HIS A 257 -5.23 -5.17 -13.52
N PRO A 258 -4.66 -5.15 -14.74
CA PRO A 258 -3.21 -5.28 -14.98
C PRO A 258 -2.43 -3.98 -14.79
N TYR A 259 -2.71 -3.23 -13.72
CA TYR A 259 -2.00 -1.99 -13.42
C TYR A 259 -1.31 -2.08 -12.05
N GLY A 260 -0.07 -1.59 -12.00
CA GLY A 260 0.75 -1.44 -10.80
C GLY A 260 1.06 -2.72 -10.02
N SER A 261 1.69 -2.51 -8.87
CA SER A 261 1.94 -3.50 -7.83
C SER A 261 0.96 -3.27 -6.67
N PRO A 262 -0.05 -4.13 -6.48
CA PRO A 262 -1.10 -3.90 -5.49
C PRO A 262 -0.65 -4.27 -4.09
N ASP A 263 -0.93 -3.38 -3.14
CA ASP A 263 -0.90 -3.65 -1.71
C ASP A 263 -2.33 -3.86 -1.20
N ILE A 264 -2.51 -4.91 -0.41
CA ILE A 264 -3.76 -5.13 0.34
C ILE A 264 -3.54 -4.59 1.74
N ASN A 265 -4.27 -3.54 2.12
CA ASN A 265 -4.27 -3.09 3.51
C ASN A 265 -4.89 -4.16 4.39
N SER A 266 -4.32 -4.36 5.58
CA SER A 266 -4.84 -5.31 6.55
C SER A 266 -4.70 -4.72 7.94
N GLY A 267 -5.83 -4.32 8.51
CA GLY A 267 -5.87 -3.51 9.71
C GLY A 267 -6.80 -4.06 10.79
N TYR A 268 -7.30 -3.14 11.59
CA TYR A 268 -8.11 -3.39 12.77
C TYR A 268 -9.24 -2.37 12.86
N GLU A 269 -10.22 -2.67 13.72
CA GLU A 269 -11.33 -1.79 14.05
C GLU A 269 -10.85 -0.56 14.83
N TRP A 270 -11.31 0.61 14.40
CA TRP A 270 -10.98 1.88 15.05
C TRP A 270 -12.23 2.74 15.25
N SER A 271 -12.29 3.39 16.43
CA SER A 271 -13.35 4.32 16.86
C SER A 271 -13.13 5.74 16.34
N ASP A 272 -11.88 6.14 16.21
CA ASP A 272 -11.43 7.46 15.79
C ASP A 272 -10.13 7.33 14.98
N THR A 273 -9.69 8.44 14.39
CA THR A 273 -8.55 8.49 13.46
C THR A 273 -7.22 8.15 14.10
N ASP A 274 -7.10 8.24 15.42
CA ASP A 274 -5.82 8.13 16.14
C ASP A 274 -5.70 6.80 16.89
N ALA A 275 -6.79 6.02 16.94
CA ALA A 275 -6.88 4.76 17.66
C ALA A 275 -5.72 3.82 17.33
N GLY A 276 -5.02 3.40 18.38
CA GLY A 276 -3.98 2.37 18.32
C GLY A 276 -4.51 0.98 18.02
N PRO A 277 -3.63 0.02 17.72
CA PRO A 277 -4.00 -1.36 17.49
C PRO A 277 -4.56 -2.01 18.77
N PRO A 278 -5.51 -2.95 18.64
CA PRO A 278 -5.94 -3.81 19.75
C PRO A 278 -4.77 -4.61 20.33
N ASN A 279 -4.85 -4.96 21.62
CA ASN A 279 -3.91 -5.86 22.30
C ASN A 279 -2.42 -5.49 22.08
N SER A 280 -2.13 -4.18 22.04
CA SER A 280 -0.78 -3.65 21.78
C SER A 280 -0.15 -4.16 20.47
N GLY A 281 -0.96 -4.51 19.47
CA GLY A 281 -0.50 -5.05 18.18
C GLY A 281 -0.44 -6.57 18.11
N SER A 282 -0.77 -7.30 19.18
CA SER A 282 -0.82 -8.76 19.16
C SER A 282 -2.04 -9.29 18.40
N VAL A 283 -1.80 -10.22 17.47
CA VAL A 283 -2.84 -10.88 16.66
C VAL A 283 -2.94 -12.35 17.06
N SER A 284 -3.98 -12.73 17.80
CA SER A 284 -4.23 -14.12 18.21
C SER A 284 -4.92 -14.92 17.10
N ALA A 285 -5.92 -14.31 16.47
CA ALA A 285 -6.71 -14.88 15.38
C ALA A 285 -7.35 -13.76 14.56
N CYS A 286 -7.61 -14.03 13.28
CA CYS A 286 -8.35 -13.11 12.43
C CYS A 286 -9.82 -13.01 12.84
N TRP A 287 -10.40 -11.82 12.65
CA TRP A 287 -11.79 -11.48 13.00
C TRP A 287 -12.12 -11.56 14.49
N GLN A 288 -11.10 -11.65 15.35
CA GLN A 288 -11.21 -11.59 16.80
C GLN A 288 -10.51 -10.32 17.31
N ASP A 289 -10.94 -9.84 18.47
CA ASP A 289 -10.33 -8.73 19.20
C ASP A 289 -10.13 -7.46 18.34
N GLY A 290 -11.05 -7.21 17.40
CA GLY A 290 -11.01 -6.05 16.50
C GLY A 290 -10.09 -6.19 15.28
N TRP A 291 -9.35 -7.29 15.09
CA TRP A 291 -8.54 -7.49 13.88
C TRP A 291 -9.40 -7.83 12.66
N LYS A 292 -9.29 -7.05 11.59
CA LYS A 292 -10.12 -7.24 10.38
C LYS A 292 -9.56 -8.27 9.41
N CYS A 293 -8.23 -8.37 9.30
CA CYS A 293 -7.56 -9.30 8.40
C CYS A 293 -8.12 -9.29 6.97
N GLN A 294 -8.23 -8.12 6.34
CA GLN A 294 -8.77 -7.99 4.98
C GLN A 294 -8.05 -8.88 3.96
N HIS A 295 -6.75 -9.12 4.14
CA HIS A 295 -5.97 -10.06 3.34
C HIS A 295 -6.52 -11.51 3.34
N ALA A 296 -7.29 -11.90 4.37
CA ALA A 296 -7.89 -13.22 4.53
C ALA A 296 -9.37 -13.27 4.10
N TRP A 297 -9.96 -12.13 3.70
CA TRP A 297 -11.35 -12.11 3.22
C TRP A 297 -11.47 -12.92 1.93
N PRO A 298 -12.45 -13.84 1.81
CA PRO A 298 -12.55 -14.74 0.66
C PRO A 298 -12.56 -14.01 -0.70
N GLU A 299 -13.22 -12.87 -0.78
CA GLU A 299 -13.32 -12.01 -1.97
C GLU A 299 -11.94 -11.52 -2.41
N ILE A 300 -11.05 -11.22 -1.46
CA ILE A 300 -9.72 -10.64 -1.67
C ILE A 300 -8.67 -11.74 -1.85
N LEU A 301 -8.58 -12.68 -0.90
CA LEU A 301 -7.59 -13.76 -0.91
C LEU A 301 -7.63 -14.57 -2.20
N ARG A 302 -8.83 -14.89 -2.68
CA ARG A 302 -9.02 -15.67 -3.92
C ARG A 302 -8.59 -14.89 -5.16
N MET A 303 -8.67 -13.56 -5.12
CA MET A 303 -8.22 -12.70 -6.21
C MET A 303 -6.70 -12.52 -6.24
N VAL A 304 -5.99 -12.75 -5.14
CA VAL A 304 -4.52 -12.88 -5.16
C VAL A 304 -4.10 -14.07 -6.03
N ALA A 305 -4.78 -15.21 -5.89
CA ALA A 305 -4.54 -16.38 -6.74
C ALA A 305 -4.90 -16.09 -8.21
N PHE A 306 -6.01 -15.40 -8.47
CA PHE A 306 -6.36 -14.95 -9.83
C PHE A 306 -5.26 -14.05 -10.43
N ARG A 307 -4.78 -13.05 -9.69
CA ARG A 307 -3.73 -12.13 -10.16
C ARG A 307 -2.45 -12.88 -10.51
N ASN A 308 -2.07 -13.85 -9.68
CA ASN A 308 -0.91 -14.70 -9.93
C ASN A 308 -1.09 -15.56 -11.18
N ALA A 309 -2.26 -16.20 -11.35
CA ALA A 309 -2.56 -17.04 -12.50
C ALA A 309 -2.63 -16.26 -13.82
N THR A 310 -2.99 -14.97 -13.76
CA THR A 310 -3.18 -14.11 -14.95
C THR A 310 -2.02 -13.15 -15.22
N ARG A 311 -0.90 -13.30 -14.50
CA ARG A 311 0.29 -12.46 -14.66
C ARG A 311 0.76 -12.43 -16.13
N GLY A 312 1.13 -11.22 -16.57
CA GLY A 312 1.65 -10.96 -17.92
C GLY A 312 0.59 -10.73 -19.00
N GLU A 313 -0.70 -10.91 -18.69
CA GLU A 313 -1.78 -10.69 -19.67
C GLU A 313 -2.28 -9.24 -19.66
N SER A 314 -2.57 -8.67 -20.83
CA SER A 314 -3.29 -7.40 -20.94
C SER A 314 -4.79 -7.57 -20.64
N LEU A 315 -5.51 -6.45 -20.54
CA LEU A 315 -6.96 -6.48 -20.65
C LEU A 315 -7.37 -6.99 -22.04
N SER A 316 -8.47 -7.74 -22.08
CA SER A 316 -9.09 -8.28 -23.30
C SER A 316 -10.59 -8.39 -23.09
N ASN A 317 -11.38 -8.49 -24.16
CA ASN A 317 -12.84 -8.74 -24.09
C ASN A 317 -13.58 -7.84 -23.08
N TRP A 318 -13.23 -6.55 -23.04
CA TRP A 318 -13.93 -5.60 -22.16
C TRP A 318 -15.40 -5.49 -22.56
N TRP A 319 -16.28 -5.57 -21.58
CA TRP A 319 -17.70 -5.29 -21.68
C TRP A 319 -18.14 -4.43 -20.50
N ASP A 320 -19.08 -3.53 -20.76
CA ASP A 320 -19.79 -2.76 -19.76
C ASP A 320 -21.24 -2.50 -20.23
N ASN A 321 -22.12 -2.13 -19.30
CA ASN A 321 -23.48 -1.69 -19.60
C ASN A 321 -23.63 -0.16 -19.65
N GLY A 322 -22.53 0.59 -19.65
CA GLY A 322 -22.51 2.05 -19.46
C GLY A 322 -22.73 2.52 -18.01
N GLY A 323 -22.95 1.61 -17.06
CA GLY A 323 -23.15 1.86 -15.63
C GLY A 323 -22.17 1.06 -14.77
N ASP A 324 -22.69 0.32 -13.78
CA ASP A 324 -21.95 -0.35 -12.72
C ASP A 324 -21.81 -1.87 -12.91
N ALA A 325 -22.06 -2.36 -14.12
CA ALA A 325 -21.74 -3.72 -14.51
C ALA A 325 -20.62 -3.72 -15.56
N ILE A 326 -19.48 -4.34 -15.19
CA ILE A 326 -18.31 -4.48 -16.06
C ILE A 326 -17.83 -5.93 -16.11
N ALA A 327 -17.18 -6.31 -17.20
CA ALA A 327 -16.49 -7.58 -17.32
C ALA A 327 -15.29 -7.47 -18.26
N PHE A 328 -14.24 -8.24 -17.98
CA PHE A 328 -13.06 -8.27 -18.84
C PHE A 328 -12.25 -9.55 -18.64
N GLY A 329 -11.52 -9.91 -19.68
CA GLY A 329 -10.55 -10.99 -19.70
C GLY A 329 -9.13 -10.53 -19.42
N ARG A 330 -8.31 -11.47 -18.94
CA ARG A 330 -6.86 -11.40 -18.87
C ARG A 330 -6.30 -12.46 -19.82
N GLY A 331 -6.33 -12.11 -21.11
CA GLY A 331 -6.03 -13.01 -22.22
C GLY A 331 -6.76 -14.35 -22.10
N ALA A 332 -6.05 -15.43 -22.42
CA ALA A 332 -6.55 -16.79 -22.28
C ALA A 332 -6.39 -17.38 -20.86
N LYS A 333 -5.99 -16.56 -19.87
CA LYS A 333 -5.69 -17.03 -18.51
C LYS A 333 -6.79 -16.76 -17.50
N GLY A 334 -7.63 -15.75 -17.70
CA GLY A 334 -8.70 -15.46 -16.74
C GLY A 334 -9.76 -14.51 -17.25
N TYR A 335 -10.88 -14.46 -16.53
CA TYR A 335 -12.00 -13.58 -16.80
C TYR A 335 -12.70 -13.16 -15.51
N VAL A 336 -13.09 -11.89 -15.42
CA VAL A 336 -13.80 -11.31 -14.28
C VAL A 336 -15.06 -10.60 -14.77
N ALA A 337 -16.13 -10.70 -14.00
CA ALA A 337 -17.32 -9.85 -14.12
C ALA A 337 -17.66 -9.28 -12.74
N ILE A 338 -18.02 -8.01 -12.68
CA ILE A 338 -18.42 -7.28 -11.48
C ILE A 338 -19.80 -6.70 -11.75
N ASN A 339 -20.72 -6.92 -10.83
CA ASN A 339 -22.05 -6.31 -10.86
C ASN A 339 -22.24 -5.51 -9.56
N HIS A 340 -22.04 -4.20 -9.66
CA HIS A 340 -22.30 -3.23 -8.59
C HIS A 340 -23.64 -2.50 -8.76
N GLU A 341 -24.45 -2.97 -9.72
CA GLU A 341 -25.85 -2.56 -9.86
C GLU A 341 -26.72 -2.99 -8.68
N SER A 342 -27.87 -2.32 -8.52
CA SER A 342 -28.88 -2.65 -7.49
C SER A 342 -29.70 -3.92 -7.77
N SER A 343 -29.55 -4.53 -8.95
CA SER A 343 -30.30 -5.71 -9.38
C SER A 343 -29.41 -6.81 -9.94
N SER A 344 -29.94 -8.03 -10.01
CA SER A 344 -29.21 -9.14 -10.64
C SER A 344 -29.10 -8.97 -12.15
N LEU A 345 -27.98 -9.43 -12.71
CA LEU A 345 -27.69 -9.37 -14.13
C LEU A 345 -27.37 -10.78 -14.65
N SER A 346 -28.16 -11.25 -15.62
CA SER A 346 -27.88 -12.48 -16.36
C SER A 346 -27.38 -12.17 -17.76
N ARG A 347 -26.22 -12.71 -18.14
CA ARG A 347 -25.58 -12.39 -19.41
C ARG A 347 -24.69 -13.53 -19.91
N THR A 348 -24.57 -13.62 -21.24
CA THR A 348 -23.52 -14.37 -21.93
C THR A 348 -22.30 -13.47 -22.16
N TYR A 349 -21.16 -13.88 -21.62
CA TYR A 349 -19.88 -13.18 -21.74
C TYR A 349 -18.99 -13.85 -22.79
N GLN A 350 -18.31 -13.04 -23.61
CA GLN A 350 -17.28 -13.52 -24.52
C GLN A 350 -15.93 -13.48 -23.81
N THR A 351 -15.19 -14.58 -23.86
CA THR A 351 -13.86 -14.69 -23.26
C THR A 351 -12.85 -15.17 -24.31
N SER A 352 -11.57 -15.19 -23.93
CA SER A 352 -10.51 -15.91 -24.64
C SER A 352 -10.09 -17.19 -23.91
N LEU A 353 -10.83 -17.62 -22.89
CA LEU A 353 -10.57 -18.86 -22.17
C LEU A 353 -10.85 -20.07 -23.08
N PRO A 354 -10.03 -21.13 -23.00
CA PRO A 354 -10.35 -22.40 -23.63
C PRO A 354 -11.71 -22.95 -23.17
N ALA A 355 -12.39 -23.70 -24.03
CA ALA A 355 -13.60 -24.42 -23.65
C ALA A 355 -13.32 -25.37 -22.49
N GLY A 356 -14.21 -25.43 -21.51
CA GLY A 356 -14.03 -26.25 -20.34
C GLY A 356 -14.80 -25.77 -19.12
N THR A 357 -14.54 -26.43 -18.01
CA THR A 357 -15.18 -26.17 -16.72
C THR A 357 -14.21 -25.42 -15.81
N TYR A 358 -14.71 -24.37 -15.17
CA TYR A 358 -13.96 -23.49 -14.29
C TYR A 358 -14.70 -23.31 -12.97
N CYS A 359 -13.97 -23.11 -11.88
CA CYS A 359 -14.55 -22.64 -10.64
C CYS A 359 -14.63 -21.12 -10.62
N ASN A 360 -15.83 -20.57 -10.45
CA ASN A 360 -16.00 -19.20 -10.02
C ASN A 360 -15.51 -19.07 -8.59
N VAL A 361 -14.31 -18.51 -8.43
CA VAL A 361 -13.69 -18.41 -7.11
C VAL A 361 -14.42 -17.41 -6.20
N GLN A 362 -15.23 -16.50 -6.71
CA GLN A 362 -15.94 -15.54 -5.84
C GLN A 362 -17.02 -16.21 -4.98
N ASN A 363 -17.73 -17.23 -5.49
CA ASN A 363 -18.83 -17.88 -4.76
C ASN A 363 -18.78 -19.42 -4.76
N ASN A 364 -17.65 -20.02 -5.19
CA ASN A 364 -17.43 -21.46 -5.23
C ASN A 364 -18.46 -22.23 -6.07
N THR A 365 -18.84 -21.67 -7.23
CA THR A 365 -19.76 -22.31 -8.19
C THR A 365 -19.05 -22.68 -9.50
N THR A 366 -19.62 -23.62 -10.24
CA THR A 366 -19.06 -24.07 -11.51
C THR A 366 -19.55 -23.21 -12.68
N VAL A 367 -18.64 -22.85 -13.59
CA VAL A 367 -18.92 -22.12 -14.84
C VAL A 367 -18.36 -22.92 -16.02
N THR A 368 -19.17 -23.11 -17.06
CA THR A 368 -18.76 -23.81 -18.29
C THR A 368 -18.56 -22.80 -19.42
N VAL A 369 -17.36 -22.77 -19.98
CA VAL A 369 -17.04 -22.03 -21.20
C VAL A 369 -17.21 -22.98 -22.39
N ASN A 370 -18.02 -22.59 -23.37
CA ASN A 370 -18.29 -23.39 -24.56
C ASN A 370 -17.16 -23.30 -25.61
N SER A 371 -17.28 -24.06 -26.72
CA SER A 371 -16.30 -24.08 -27.82
C SER A 371 -16.11 -22.73 -28.54
N SER A 372 -17.03 -21.79 -28.36
CA SER A 372 -16.92 -20.42 -28.87
C SER A 372 -16.30 -19.44 -27.87
N GLY A 373 -15.80 -19.92 -26.73
CA GLY A 373 -15.21 -19.09 -25.68
C GLY A 373 -16.24 -18.31 -24.85
N GLN A 374 -17.50 -18.74 -24.85
CA GLN A 374 -18.60 -18.04 -24.17
C GLN A 374 -19.07 -18.79 -22.93
N PHE A 375 -19.49 -18.06 -21.90
CA PHE A 375 -20.24 -18.61 -20.76
C PHE A 375 -21.41 -17.71 -20.40
N THR A 376 -22.48 -18.28 -19.85
CA THR A 376 -23.61 -17.53 -19.31
C THR A 376 -23.58 -17.60 -17.78
N ALA A 377 -23.73 -16.46 -17.12
CA ALA A 377 -23.81 -16.39 -15.66
C ALA A 377 -24.81 -15.33 -15.22
N THR A 378 -25.39 -15.55 -14.04
CA THR A 378 -26.20 -14.57 -13.31
C THR A 378 -25.42 -14.09 -12.10
N LEU A 379 -25.14 -12.79 -12.04
CA LEU A 379 -24.52 -12.14 -10.89
C LEU A 379 -25.62 -11.44 -10.09
N GLY A 380 -25.61 -11.57 -8.77
CA GLY A 380 -26.46 -10.79 -7.89
C GLY A 380 -26.01 -9.33 -7.84
N ALA A 381 -26.84 -8.44 -7.29
CA ALA A 381 -26.42 -7.09 -6.94
C ALA A 381 -25.21 -7.13 -6.01
N ASN A 382 -24.24 -6.25 -6.21
CA ASN A 382 -23.03 -6.15 -5.38
C ASN A 382 -22.23 -7.46 -5.27
N THR A 383 -22.05 -8.17 -6.39
CA THR A 383 -21.28 -9.41 -6.45
C THR A 383 -20.30 -9.44 -7.63
N ALA A 384 -19.33 -10.34 -7.57
CA ALA A 384 -18.40 -10.61 -8.65
C ALA A 384 -18.38 -12.09 -9.03
N LEU A 385 -17.83 -12.34 -10.22
CA LEU A 385 -17.44 -13.64 -10.74
C LEU A 385 -16.00 -13.55 -11.21
N ALA A 386 -15.18 -14.54 -10.86
CA ALA A 386 -13.81 -14.64 -11.36
C ALA A 386 -13.47 -16.10 -11.66
N ILE A 387 -12.99 -16.38 -12.88
CA ILE A 387 -12.57 -17.69 -13.35
C ILE A 387 -11.18 -17.59 -13.99
N TYR A 388 -10.33 -18.60 -13.82
CA TYR A 388 -8.99 -18.61 -14.42
C TYR A 388 -8.52 -20.02 -14.78
N ALA A 389 -7.64 -20.08 -15.78
CA ALA A 389 -7.05 -21.31 -16.27
C ALA A 389 -6.29 -22.05 -15.16
N GLY A 390 -6.45 -23.37 -15.09
CA GLY A 390 -5.88 -24.20 -14.04
C GLY A 390 -6.72 -24.32 -12.77
N LYS A 391 -7.87 -23.62 -12.67
CA LYS A 391 -8.82 -23.75 -11.56
C LYS A 391 -10.16 -24.33 -12.04
N SER A 392 -10.16 -25.64 -12.30
CA SER A 392 -11.33 -26.37 -12.85
C SER A 392 -12.33 -26.84 -11.80
N SER A 393 -11.94 -26.93 -10.52
CA SER A 393 -12.80 -27.39 -9.43
C SER A 393 -12.93 -26.39 -8.29
N CYS A 394 -14.16 -26.30 -7.81
CA CYS A 394 -14.54 -25.79 -6.50
C CYS A 394 -14.46 -26.95 -5.48
#